data_AF-A0A959NPJ9-F1
#
_entry.id   AF-A0A959NPJ9-F1
#
_cell.length_a   1.000
_cell.length_b   1.000
_cell.length_c   1.000
_cell.angle_alpha   90.00
_cell.angle_beta   90.00
_cell.angle_gamma   90.00
#
_symmetry.space_group_name_H-M   'P 1'
#
loop_
_entity.id
_entity.type
_entity.pdbx_description
1 polymer ?
#
loop_
_entity_poly.entity_id
_entity_poly.type
_entity_poly.pdbx_seq_one_letter_code
_entity_poly.pdbx_strand_id
1 'polypeptide(L)' 'MFTIEQIHEAFGKVKSGADFPRFVQDLKDIGVTHYDNFVSDGRTK' A
#
# COMPACT_ATOMS: atom_id res chain seq x y z
N MET A 1 7.40 -2.91 -15.15
CA MET A 1 7.98 -3.87 -14.20
C MET A 1 7.87 -3.21 -12.83
N PHE A 2 6.98 -3.68 -11.97
CA PHE A 2 6.78 -3.12 -10.63
C PHE A 2 7.78 -3.78 -9.68
N THR A 3 8.46 -2.98 -8.86
CA THR A 3 9.43 -3.50 -7.89
C THR A 3 8.83 -3.45 -6.48
N ILE A 4 9.15 -4.46 -5.67
CA ILE A 4 8.71 -4.54 -4.26
C ILE A 4 9.21 -3.30 -3.49
N GLU A 5 10.34 -2.72 -3.89
CA GLU A 5 10.88 -1.48 -3.34
C GLU A 5 9.93 -0.28 -3.52
N GLN A 6 9.25 -0.15 -4.65
CA GLN A 6 8.28 0.94 -4.87
C GLN A 6 7.07 0.79 -3.94
N ILE A 7 6.64 -0.45 -3.70
CA ILE A 7 5.56 -0.75 -2.76
C ILE A 7 6.00 -0.40 -1.33
N HIS A 8 7.24 -0.75 -0.94
CA HIS A 8 7.82 -0.40 0.36
C HIS A 8 7.96 1.11 0.56
N GLU A 9 8.38 1.84 -0.47
CA GLU A 9 8.53 3.30 -0.39
C GLU A 9 7.18 4.01 -0.27
N ALA A 10 6.16 3.51 -0.99
CA ALA A 10 4.78 3.97 -0.84
C ALA A 10 4.21 3.59 0.54
N PHE A 11 4.54 2.41 1.07
CA PHE A 11 4.14 1.99 2.41
C PHE A 11 4.73 2.87 3.51
N GLY A 12 6.00 3.26 3.37
CA GLY A 12 6.68 4.14 4.32
C GLY A 12 6.07 5.55 4.40
N LYS A 13 5.29 5.96 3.38
CA LYS A 13 4.55 7.23 3.37
C LYS A 13 3.22 7.12 4.14
N VAL A 14 2.67 5.92 4.31
CA VAL A 14 1.44 5.69 5.08
C VAL A 14 1.77 5.69 6.56
N LYS A 15 1.48 6.81 7.23
CA LYS A 15 1.69 6.95 8.69
C LYS A 15 0.42 6.66 9.49
N SER A 16 -0.74 6.74 8.85
CA SER A 16 -2.04 6.55 9.48
C SER A 16 -3.05 6.04 8.46
N GLY A 17 -4.17 5.46 8.95
CA GLY A 17 -5.28 4.99 8.10
C GLY A 17 -5.88 6.08 7.20
N ALA A 18 -5.63 7.36 7.49
CA ALA A 18 -6.02 8.50 6.65
C ALA A 18 -5.23 8.57 5.32
N ASP A 19 -3.99 8.07 5.28
CA ASP A 19 -3.14 8.06 4.09
C ASP A 19 -3.35 6.79 3.24
N PHE A 20 -4.10 5.81 3.77
CA PHE A 20 -4.37 4.53 3.14
C PHE A 20 -5.07 4.63 1.78
N PRO A 21 -6.09 5.49 1.59
CA PRO A 21 -6.73 5.67 0.28
C PRO A 21 -5.75 6.17 -0.79
N ARG A 22 -4.78 7.01 -0.40
CA ARG A 22 -3.75 7.55 -1.30
C ARG A 22 -2.75 6.47 -1.70
N PHE A 23 -2.33 5.67 -0.74
CA PHE A 23 -1.46 4.52 -0.97
C PHE A 23 -2.09 3.46 -1.89
N VAL A 24 -3.38 3.18 -1.74
CA VAL A 24 -4.10 2.27 -2.64
C VAL A 24 -4.16 2.82 -4.07
N GLN A 25 -4.23 4.15 -4.25
CA GLN A 25 -4.11 4.77 -5.58
C GLN A 25 -2.71 4.59 -6.15
N ASP A 26 -1.66 4.87 -5.37
CA ASP A 26 -0.27 4.66 -5.81
C ASP A 26 -0.01 3.21 -6.23
N LEU A 27 -0.52 2.23 -5.47
CA LEU A 27 -0.42 0.81 -5.83
C LEU A 27 -1.11 0.48 -7.16
N LYS A 28 -2.29 1.05 -7.41
CA LYS A 28 -3.01 0.86 -8.67
C LYS A 28 -2.25 1.45 -9.86
N ASP A 29 -1.65 2.63 -9.71
CA ASP A 29 -0.82 3.26 -10.74
C ASP A 29 0.46 2.46 -11.04
N ILE A 30 1.03 1.81 -10.02
CA ILE A 30 2.19 0.91 -10.18
C ILE A 30 1.81 -0.39 -10.92
N GLY A 31 0.52 -0.71 -11.02
CA GLY A 31 0.01 -1.93 -11.68
C GLY A 31 -0.18 -3.11 -10.73
N VAL A 32 -0.33 -2.85 -9.43
CA VAL A 32 -0.67 -3.88 -8.44
C VAL A 32 -2.11 -4.34 -8.69
N THR A 33 -2.25 -5.60 -9.08
CA THR A 33 -3.56 -6.21 -9.37
C THR A 33 -4.27 -6.71 -8.11
N HIS A 34 -3.52 -7.03 -7.05
CA HIS A 34 -4.09 -7.49 -5.79
C HIS A 34 -3.22 -7.08 -4.61
N TYR A 35 -3.85 -6.52 -3.57
CA TYR A 35 -3.18 -6.10 -2.34
C TYR A 35 -4.16 -6.25 -1.17
N ASP A 36 -3.86 -7.16 -0.26
CA ASP A 36 -4.66 -7.45 0.93
C ASP A 36 -4.02 -6.77 2.16
N ASN A 37 -4.78 -5.91 2.84
CA ASN A 37 -4.33 -5.25 4.07
C ASN A 37 -5.49 -4.93 5.00
N PHE A 38 -5.29 -5.22 6.27
CA PHE A 38 -6.28 -5.07 7.33
C PHE A 38 -6.03 -3.80 8.15
N VAL A 39 -6.62 -2.68 7.71
CA VAL A 39 -6.49 -1.34 8.33
C VAL A 39 -6.99 -1.30 9.78
N SER A 40 -7.94 -2.18 10.14
CA SER A 40 -8.57 -2.21 11.46
C SER A 40 -7.79 -2.94 12.54
N ASP A 41 -6.81 -3.79 12.18
CA ASP A 41 -6.13 -4.68 13.14
C ASP A 41 -4.59 -4.71 12.97
N GLY A 42 -4.03 -4.06 11.95
CA GLY A 42 -2.58 -3.97 11.73
C GLY A 42 -1.88 -5.32 11.48
N ARG A 43 -2.64 -6.41 11.30
CA ARG A 43 -2.12 -7.75 11.04
C ARG A 43 -2.01 -7.98 9.54
N THR A 44 -0.79 -8.19 9.08
CA THR A 44 -0.47 -8.68 7.73
C THR A 44 -0.33 -10.21 7.82
N LYS A 45 -0.95 -10.96 6.90
CA LYS A 45 -0.81 -12.42 6.80
C LYS A 45 -0.05 -12.80 5.53
#